data_AF-E4WVV4-F1
#
_entry.id   AF-E4WVV4-F1
#
_cell.length_a   1.000
_cell.length_b   1.000
_cell.length_c   1.000
_cell.angle_alpha   90.00
_cell.angle_beta   90.00
_cell.angle_gamma   90.00
#
_symmetry.space_group_name_H-M   'P 1'
#
loop_
_entity.id
_entity.type
_entity.pdbx_description
1 polymer ?
#
loop_
_entity_poly.entity_id
_entity_poly.type
_entity_poly.pdbx_seq_one_letter_code
_entity_poly.pdbx_strand_id
1 'polypeptide(L)'
;MFGKVSPDFLTVAEGPKWKRLRSTIAPFFSGNNLKDICLIINDLFDYFDEKFFPKDELTSVDAKEFASNFSLRAILASGFAINPKENEELADDLYKHASILFEIDGKQAMKTMMLPKWLRFKLNVTSYPHSTDVFFRNVISDIIENGKKTGKKNLISLMAEKIIDDSEELTAAKGMTKGEILAQALIFQFAGQDTTNCKKKYVSSSLKQIYHMMGLKK
;
A
#
# COMPACT_ATOMS: atom_id res chain seq x y z
N MET A 1 11.63 5.84 8.38
CA MET A 1 10.74 6.33 7.33
C MET A 1 9.51 6.95 7.98
N PHE A 2 8.70 6.20 8.74
CA PHE A 2 7.39 6.66 9.24
C PHE A 2 7.37 7.10 10.72
N GLY A 3 8.45 7.69 11.22
CA GLY A 3 8.50 8.28 12.58
C GLY A 3 8.02 7.34 13.69
N LYS A 4 7.12 7.84 14.55
CA LYS A 4 6.57 7.16 15.74
C LYS A 4 5.74 5.90 15.46
N VAL A 5 5.21 5.75 14.25
CA VAL A 5 4.35 4.60 13.87
C VAL A 5 5.18 3.38 13.48
N SER A 6 6.46 3.58 13.18
CA SER A 6 7.34 2.53 12.68
C SER A 6 7.48 1.29 13.58
N PRO A 7 7.49 1.37 14.93
CA PRO A 7 7.56 0.19 15.80
C PRO A 7 6.36 -0.75 15.67
N ASP A 8 5.23 -0.24 15.21
CA ASP A 8 3.98 -1.00 15.10
C ASP A 8 3.86 -1.75 13.78
N PHE A 9 4.74 -1.50 12.81
CA PHE A 9 4.71 -2.23 11.54
C PHE A 9 4.96 -3.72 11.75
N LEU A 10 4.19 -4.55 11.07
CA LEU A 10 4.40 -6.00 11.05
C LEU A 10 5.84 -6.40 10.64
N THR A 11 6.50 -5.58 9.82
CA THR A 11 7.88 -5.81 9.35
C THR A 11 8.95 -5.43 10.37
N VAL A 12 8.59 -4.70 11.43
CA VAL A 12 9.48 -4.22 12.49
C VAL A 12 9.17 -4.87 13.84
N ALA A 13 7.90 -5.20 14.09
CA ALA A 13 7.47 -5.86 15.30
C ALA A 13 8.17 -7.21 15.48
N GLU A 14 8.42 -7.57 16.74
CA GLU A 14 9.10 -8.82 17.11
C GLU A 14 8.29 -9.61 18.14
N GLY A 15 8.61 -10.90 18.29
CA GLY A 15 8.08 -11.75 19.36
C GLY A 15 6.54 -11.85 19.41
N PRO A 16 5.92 -11.75 20.60
CA PRO A 16 4.47 -11.87 20.77
C PRO A 16 3.65 -10.86 19.95
N LYS A 17 4.12 -9.61 19.85
CA LYS A 17 3.45 -8.55 19.08
C LYS A 17 3.39 -8.91 17.60
N TRP A 18 4.52 -9.31 17.01
CA TRP A 18 4.55 -9.79 15.62
C TRP A 18 3.58 -10.95 15.39
N LYS A 19 3.56 -11.93 16.30
CA LYS A 19 2.65 -13.09 16.20
C LYS A 19 1.19 -12.66 16.24
N ARG A 20 0.81 -11.73 17.12
CA ARG A 20 -0.54 -11.15 17.22
C ARG A 20 -0.93 -10.42 15.93
N LEU A 21 -0.09 -9.49 15.47
CA LEU A 21 -0.34 -8.73 14.25
C LEU A 21 -0.50 -9.65 13.03
N ARG A 22 0.44 -10.58 12.83
CA ARG A 22 0.42 -11.53 11.72
C ARG A 22 -0.81 -12.43 11.75
N SER A 23 -1.19 -12.94 12.92
CA SER A 23 -2.33 -13.85 13.06
C SER A 23 -3.66 -13.19 12.71
N THR A 24 -3.76 -11.87 12.90
CA THR A 24 -4.94 -11.08 12.56
C THR A 24 -5.01 -10.81 11.05
N ILE A 25 -3.88 -10.51 10.42
CA ILE A 25 -3.80 -10.19 8.97
C ILE A 25 -3.88 -11.44 8.08
N ALA A 26 -3.21 -12.53 8.48
CA ALA A 26 -3.00 -13.70 7.62
C ALA A 26 -4.29 -14.28 6.98
N PRO A 27 -5.46 -14.30 7.64
CA PRO A 27 -6.70 -14.76 7.02
C PRO A 27 -7.11 -13.97 5.77
N PHE A 28 -6.71 -12.69 5.65
CA PHE A 28 -6.99 -11.88 4.45
C PHE A 28 -6.38 -12.52 3.19
N PHE A 29 -5.22 -13.16 3.32
CA PHE A 29 -4.50 -13.80 2.21
C PHE A 29 -4.87 -15.28 2.01
N SER A 30 -6.05 -15.69 2.46
CA SER A 30 -6.57 -17.05 2.20
C SER A 30 -6.93 -17.25 0.72
N GLY A 31 -6.96 -18.50 0.26
CA GLY A 31 -7.23 -18.82 -1.15
C GLY A 31 -8.57 -18.29 -1.68
N ASN A 32 -9.62 -18.25 -0.85
CA ASN A 32 -10.91 -17.71 -1.27
C ASN A 32 -10.85 -16.19 -1.45
N ASN A 33 -10.28 -15.46 -0.48
CA ASN A 33 -10.13 -14.02 -0.60
C ASN A 33 -9.20 -13.64 -1.76
N LEU A 34 -8.13 -14.43 -2.02
CA LEU A 34 -7.26 -14.19 -3.17
C LEU A 34 -8.00 -14.32 -4.50
N LYS A 35 -8.98 -15.24 -4.63
CA LYS A 35 -9.84 -15.30 -5.81
C LYS A 35 -10.67 -14.04 -5.98
N ASP A 36 -11.26 -13.53 -4.90
CA ASP A 36 -12.03 -12.28 -4.93
C ASP A 36 -11.14 -11.10 -5.32
N ILE A 37 -9.91 -11.05 -4.78
CA ILE A 37 -8.91 -10.03 -5.15
C ILE A 37 -8.55 -10.14 -6.64
N CYS A 38 -8.42 -11.33 -7.21
CA CYS A 38 -8.18 -11.51 -8.64
C CYS A 38 -9.31 -10.94 -9.50
N LEU A 39 -10.57 -11.09 -9.08
CA LEU A 39 -11.71 -10.50 -9.79
C LEU A 39 -11.65 -8.97 -9.78
N ILE A 40 -11.30 -8.38 -8.62
CA ILE A 40 -11.08 -6.93 -8.50
C ILE A 40 -9.92 -6.46 -9.40
N ILE A 41 -8.83 -7.22 -9.45
CA ILE A 41 -7.68 -6.89 -10.30
C ILE A 41 -8.06 -6.93 -11.78
N ASN A 42 -8.86 -7.91 -12.22
CA ASN A 42 -9.34 -7.99 -13.60
C ASN A 42 -10.23 -6.80 -13.97
N ASP A 43 -11.21 -6.46 -13.12
CA ASP A 43 -12.07 -5.30 -13.33
C ASP A 43 -11.28 -3.97 -13.39
N LEU A 44 -10.18 -3.87 -12.63
CA LEU A 44 -9.26 -2.74 -12.72
C LEU A 44 -8.44 -2.75 -14.01
N PHE A 45 -8.03 -3.92 -14.51
CA PHE A 45 -7.33 -4.01 -15.79
C PHE A 45 -8.19 -3.48 -16.92
N ASP A 46 -9.46 -3.88 -17.00
CA ASP A 46 -10.38 -3.41 -18.04
C ASP A 46 -10.51 -1.87 -18.02
N TYR A 47 -10.65 -1.29 -16.83
CA TYR A 47 -10.70 0.17 -16.67
C TYR A 47 -9.38 0.87 -17.05
N PHE A 48 -8.22 0.27 -16.73
CA PHE A 48 -6.92 0.83 -17.13
C PHE A 48 -6.68 0.71 -18.63
N ASP A 49 -7.14 -0.37 -19.25
CA ASP A 49 -7.06 -0.57 -20.70
C ASP A 49 -7.83 0.53 -21.44
N GLU A 50 -9.08 0.77 -21.02
CA GLU A 50 -9.92 1.85 -21.56
C GLU A 50 -9.32 3.24 -21.33
N LYS A 51 -8.76 3.49 -20.14
CA LYS A 51 -8.28 4.84 -19.76
C LYS A 51 -6.92 5.21 -20.32
N PHE A 52 -5.99 4.26 -20.42
CA PHE A 52 -4.58 4.54 -20.76
C PHE A 52 -4.15 4.01 -22.14
N PHE A 53 -4.93 3.11 -22.75
CA PHE A 53 -4.67 2.57 -24.08
C PHE A 53 -5.87 2.79 -25.02
N PRO A 54 -6.28 4.07 -25.25
CA PRO A 54 -7.34 4.35 -26.21
C PRO A 54 -6.92 3.82 -27.60
N LYS A 55 -7.84 3.11 -28.25
CA LYS A 55 -7.60 2.30 -29.46
C LYS A 55 -7.02 3.08 -30.66
N ASP A 56 -7.09 4.40 -30.61
CA ASP A 56 -6.78 5.30 -31.73
C ASP A 56 -5.47 6.09 -31.53
N GLU A 57 -4.76 5.94 -30.41
CA GLU A 57 -3.52 6.66 -30.14
C GLU A 57 -2.35 5.75 -29.75
N LEU A 58 -1.19 6.00 -30.35
CA LEU A 58 0.08 5.41 -29.93
C LEU A 58 0.58 6.15 -28.67
N THR A 59 0.02 5.80 -27.51
CA THR A 59 0.45 6.34 -26.22
C THR A 59 1.68 5.59 -25.70
N SER A 60 2.78 6.33 -25.51
CA SER A 60 3.92 5.83 -24.72
C SER A 60 3.61 5.98 -23.24
N VAL A 61 3.37 4.87 -22.55
CA VAL A 61 3.14 4.86 -21.10
C VAL A 61 4.42 4.47 -20.36
N ASP A 62 4.81 5.24 -19.33
CA ASP A 62 5.89 4.83 -18.44
C ASP A 62 5.42 3.60 -17.64
N ALA A 63 6.10 2.46 -17.85
CA ALA A 63 5.76 1.20 -17.21
C ALA A 63 5.84 1.26 -15.67
N LYS A 64 6.71 2.11 -15.11
CA LYS A 64 6.84 2.33 -13.66
C LYS A 64 5.63 3.10 -13.14
N GLU A 65 5.25 4.19 -13.80
CA GLU A 65 4.07 4.98 -13.45
C GLU A 65 2.80 4.14 -13.53
N PHE A 66 2.61 3.41 -14.63
CA PHE A 66 1.49 2.50 -14.82
C PHE A 66 1.42 1.44 -13.71
N ALA A 67 2.54 0.75 -13.44
CA ALA A 67 2.58 -0.28 -12.40
C ALA A 67 2.29 0.29 -11.00
N SER A 68 2.78 1.51 -10.72
CA SER A 68 2.63 2.16 -9.42
C SER A 68 1.17 2.58 -9.20
N ASN A 69 0.57 3.23 -10.19
CA ASN A 69 -0.81 3.68 -10.14
C ASN A 69 -1.77 2.47 -10.09
N PHE A 70 -1.53 1.45 -10.93
CA PHE A 70 -2.32 0.23 -10.94
C PHE A 70 -2.28 -0.50 -9.60
N SER A 71 -1.08 -0.72 -9.04
CA SER A 71 -0.94 -1.42 -7.75
C SER A 71 -1.55 -0.64 -6.59
N LEU A 72 -1.43 0.70 -6.58
CA LEU A 72 -2.11 1.57 -5.63
C LEU A 72 -3.63 1.35 -5.67
N ARG A 73 -4.21 1.40 -6.87
CA ARG A 73 -5.66 1.28 -7.06
C ARG A 73 -6.16 -0.14 -6.74
N ALA A 74 -5.36 -1.16 -7.03
CA ALA A 74 -5.64 -2.54 -6.63
C ALA A 74 -5.70 -2.69 -5.10
N ILE A 75 -4.79 -2.07 -4.35
CA ILE A 75 -4.80 -2.11 -2.88
C ILE A 75 -5.99 -1.34 -2.31
N LEU A 76 -6.32 -0.17 -2.88
CA LEU A 76 -7.52 0.60 -2.48
C LEU A 76 -8.80 -0.24 -2.66
N ALA A 77 -8.96 -0.87 -3.82
CA ALA A 77 -10.15 -1.66 -4.13
C ALA A 77 -10.25 -2.94 -3.28
N SER A 78 -9.14 -3.66 -3.11
CA SER A 78 -9.14 -4.95 -2.41
C SER A 78 -8.99 -4.83 -0.90
N GLY A 79 -7.94 -4.16 -0.42
CA GLY A 79 -7.60 -4.07 0.99
C GLY A 79 -8.50 -3.09 1.74
N PHE A 80 -8.86 -1.98 1.08
CA PHE A 80 -9.59 -0.88 1.72
C PHE A 80 -11.06 -0.79 1.29
N ALA A 81 -11.50 -1.64 0.35
CA ALA A 81 -12.85 -1.65 -0.20
C ALA A 81 -13.32 -0.29 -0.74
N ILE A 82 -12.39 0.52 -1.25
CA ILE A 82 -12.67 1.81 -1.89
C ILE A 82 -12.59 1.62 -3.39
N ASN A 83 -13.67 1.93 -4.10
CA ASN A 83 -13.67 1.86 -5.55
C ASN A 83 -12.85 3.04 -6.12
N PRO A 84 -11.67 2.79 -6.73
CA PRO A 84 -10.84 3.86 -7.27
C PRO A 84 -11.43 4.48 -8.54
N LYS A 85 -12.40 3.83 -9.20
CA LYS A 85 -13.12 4.38 -10.36
C LYS A 85 -14.09 5.48 -9.93
N GLU A 86 -14.69 5.33 -8.75
CA GLU A 86 -15.60 6.33 -8.16
C GLU A 86 -14.86 7.40 -7.35
N ASN A 87 -13.61 7.12 -6.94
CA ASN A 87 -12.80 7.98 -6.08
C ASN A 87 -11.47 8.32 -6.77
N GLU A 88 -11.53 8.82 -8.02
CA GLU A 88 -10.32 9.08 -8.81
C GLU A 88 -9.41 10.12 -8.17
N GLU A 89 -9.96 11.21 -7.64
CA GLU A 89 -9.20 12.28 -7.00
C GLU A 89 -8.39 11.75 -5.79
N LEU A 90 -9.03 10.96 -4.93
CA LEU A 90 -8.38 10.31 -3.80
C LEU A 90 -7.26 9.37 -4.26
N ALA A 91 -7.51 8.57 -5.31
CA ALA A 91 -6.51 7.65 -5.84
C ALA A 91 -5.29 8.40 -6.41
N ASP A 92 -5.52 9.52 -7.09
CA ASP A 92 -4.46 10.33 -7.70
C ASP A 92 -3.65 11.08 -6.63
N ASP A 93 -4.29 11.60 -5.58
CA ASP A 93 -3.59 12.24 -4.46
C ASP A 93 -2.80 11.23 -3.62
N LEU A 94 -3.36 10.04 -3.38
CA LEU A 94 -2.61 8.92 -2.80
C LEU A 94 -1.38 8.58 -3.64
N TYR A 95 -1.51 8.62 -4.97
CA TYR A 95 -0.39 8.30 -5.86
C TYR A 95 0.70 9.37 -5.81
N LYS A 96 0.34 10.65 -5.82
CA LYS A 96 1.30 11.77 -5.65
C LYS A 96 2.04 11.65 -4.32
N HIS A 97 1.32 11.46 -3.23
CA HIS A 97 1.91 11.34 -1.90
C HIS A 97 2.77 10.09 -1.73
N ALA A 98 2.37 8.97 -2.36
CA ALA A 98 3.16 7.76 -2.33
C ALA A 98 4.44 7.87 -3.18
N SER A 99 4.39 8.58 -4.31
CA SER A 99 5.57 8.79 -5.17
C SER A 99 6.67 9.56 -4.44
N ILE A 100 6.31 10.55 -3.62
CA ILE A 100 7.26 11.30 -2.75
C ILE A 100 8.05 10.37 -1.83
N LEU A 101 7.43 9.26 -1.38
CA LEU A 101 8.07 8.30 -0.49
C LEU A 101 9.12 7.43 -1.19
N PHE A 102 9.02 7.28 -2.51
CA PHE A 102 10.00 6.56 -3.33
C PHE A 102 11.05 7.48 -3.95
N GLU A 103 10.83 8.79 -3.90
CA GLU A 103 11.75 9.83 -4.38
C GLU A 103 12.54 10.49 -3.24
N ILE A 104 12.68 9.81 -2.09
CA ILE A 104 13.42 10.34 -0.95
C ILE A 104 14.85 10.69 -1.38
N ASP A 105 15.22 11.95 -1.21
CA ASP A 105 16.58 12.44 -1.40
C ASP A 105 17.55 11.58 -0.57
N GLY A 106 18.55 11.00 -1.24
CA GLY A 106 19.57 10.17 -0.61
C GLY A 106 20.25 10.83 0.59
N LYS A 107 20.37 12.17 0.61
CA LYS A 107 20.89 12.92 1.77
C LYS A 107 19.92 12.89 2.95
N GLN A 108 18.61 13.00 2.72
CA GLN A 108 17.60 12.93 3.76
C GLN A 108 17.43 11.49 4.29
N ALA A 109 17.51 10.49 3.42
CA ALA A 109 17.58 9.09 3.81
C ALA A 109 18.80 8.82 4.71
N MET A 110 19.97 9.30 4.33
CA MET A 110 21.22 9.14 5.09
C MET A 110 21.14 9.81 6.47
N LYS A 111 20.66 11.06 6.56
CA LYS A 111 20.44 11.74 7.85
C LYS A 111 19.50 10.95 8.76
N THR A 112 18.43 10.38 8.20
CA THR A 112 17.47 9.58 8.95
C THR A 112 18.03 8.24 9.40
N MET A 113 18.96 7.65 8.63
CA MET A 113 19.61 6.37 8.92
C MET A 113 20.72 6.49 9.96
N MET A 114 21.42 7.62 10.02
CA MET A 114 22.45 7.91 11.02
C MET A 114 21.90 8.05 12.45
N LEU A 115 20.59 8.32 12.59
CA LEU A 115 19.94 8.39 13.89
C LEU A 115 19.61 6.99 14.42
N PRO A 116 19.96 6.66 15.68
CA PRO A 116 19.54 5.42 16.32
C PRO A 116 18.02 5.23 16.25
N LYS A 117 17.55 3.99 16.02
CA LYS A 117 16.12 3.67 15.85
C LYS A 117 15.25 4.28 16.96
N TRP A 118 15.67 4.13 18.22
CA TRP A 118 14.95 4.63 19.39
C TRP A 118 14.79 6.16 19.36
N LEU A 119 15.83 6.90 18.95
CA LEU A 119 15.82 8.36 18.89
C LEU A 119 14.95 8.85 17.73
N ARG A 120 15.05 8.19 16.57
CA ARG A 120 14.22 8.47 15.39
C ARG A 120 12.73 8.31 15.70
N PHE A 121 12.36 7.25 16.43
CA PHE A 121 10.98 7.01 16.82
C PHE A 121 10.50 8.03 17.84
N LYS A 122 11.29 8.35 18.88
CA LYS A 122 10.91 9.32 19.89
C LYS A 122 10.68 10.73 19.32
N LEU A 123 11.55 11.17 18.42
CA LEU A 123 11.50 12.50 17.79
C LEU A 123 10.55 12.58 16.59
N ASN A 124 9.84 11.49 16.24
CA ASN A 124 8.98 11.42 15.06
C ASN A 124 9.67 11.84 13.76
N VAL A 125 10.96 11.51 13.59
CA VAL A 125 11.72 11.91 12.40
C VAL A 125 11.31 11.03 11.23
N THR A 126 10.64 11.65 10.26
CA THR A 126 10.28 11.03 8.97
C THR A 126 11.33 11.34 7.91
N SER A 127 11.43 10.47 6.91
CA SER A 127 12.29 10.71 5.74
C SER A 127 11.57 11.41 4.59
N TYR A 128 10.35 11.89 4.84
CA TYR A 128 9.44 12.50 3.88
C TYR A 128 8.73 13.70 4.52
N PRO A 129 8.13 14.61 3.71
CA PRO A 129 7.51 15.85 4.20
C PRO A 129 6.35 15.60 5.18
N HIS A 130 6.19 16.48 6.17
CA HIS A 130 5.11 16.38 7.15
C HIS A 130 3.71 16.38 6.52
N SER A 131 3.50 17.12 5.42
CA SER A 131 2.25 17.12 4.66
C SER A 131 1.84 15.72 4.20
N THR A 132 2.80 14.90 3.78
CA THR A 132 2.57 13.51 3.37
C THR A 132 2.22 12.62 4.56
N ASP A 133 2.83 12.85 5.73
CA ASP A 133 2.46 12.15 6.96
C ASP A 133 1.00 12.41 7.34
N VAL A 134 0.61 13.69 7.37
CA VAL A 134 -0.75 14.12 7.74
C VAL A 134 -1.76 13.57 6.75
N PHE A 135 -1.49 13.68 5.44
CA PHE A 135 -2.37 13.15 4.40
C PHE A 135 -2.67 11.66 4.60
N PHE A 136 -1.64 10.81 4.71
CA PHE A 136 -1.87 9.38 4.86
C PHE A 136 -2.59 9.02 6.15
N ARG A 137 -2.31 9.73 7.26
CA ARG A 137 -3.02 9.52 8.54
C ARG A 137 -4.51 9.84 8.41
N ASN A 138 -4.83 10.95 7.75
CA ASN A 138 -6.22 11.36 7.55
C ASN A 138 -6.95 10.37 6.66
N VAL A 139 -6.41 10.09 5.47
CA VAL A 139 -7.00 9.12 4.53
C VAL A 139 -7.21 7.77 5.21
N ILE A 140 -6.19 7.21 5.86
CA ILE A 140 -6.32 5.90 6.51
C ILE A 140 -7.32 5.93 7.66
N SER A 141 -7.42 7.03 8.41
CA SER A 141 -8.43 7.17 9.46
C SER A 141 -9.84 7.14 8.87
N ASP A 142 -10.06 7.84 7.76
CA ASP A 142 -11.33 7.85 7.04
C ASP A 142 -11.64 6.46 6.46
N ILE A 143 -10.64 5.76 5.93
CA ILE A 143 -10.76 4.38 5.45
C ILE A 143 -11.19 3.46 6.60
N ILE A 144 -10.59 3.60 7.78
CA ILE A 144 -10.96 2.80 8.96
C ILE A 144 -12.39 3.08 9.41
N GLU A 145 -12.81 4.35 9.38
CA GLU A 145 -14.17 4.72 9.76
C GLU A 145 -15.22 4.22 8.76
N ASN A 146 -14.95 4.39 7.47
CA ASN A 146 -15.87 4.01 6.40
C ASN A 146 -15.88 2.49 6.17
N GLY A 147 -14.73 1.83 6.29
CA GLY A 147 -14.58 0.39 6.12
C GLY A 147 -15.37 -0.44 7.15
N LYS A 148 -15.70 0.14 8.31
CA LYS A 148 -16.62 -0.47 9.29
C LYS A 148 -18.08 -0.47 8.84
N LYS A 149 -18.47 0.47 7.97
CA LYS A 149 -19.86 0.71 7.57
C LYS A 149 -20.28 -0.14 6.36
N THR A 150 -19.33 -0.60 5.54
CA THR A 150 -19.62 -1.24 4.25
C THR A 150 -20.01 -2.72 4.32
N GLY A 151 -19.81 -3.40 5.46
CA GLY A 151 -20.15 -4.81 5.67
C GLY A 151 -19.36 -5.82 4.80
N LYS A 152 -18.51 -5.35 3.87
CA LYS A 152 -17.63 -6.18 3.04
C LYS A 152 -16.38 -6.56 3.83
N LYS A 153 -16.06 -7.86 3.85
CA LYS A 153 -14.83 -8.37 4.48
C LYS A 153 -13.60 -7.95 3.66
N ASN A 154 -12.94 -6.90 4.10
CA ASN A 154 -11.68 -6.37 3.56
C ASN A 154 -10.58 -6.37 4.64
N LEU A 155 -9.35 -5.99 4.28
CA LEU A 155 -8.21 -6.02 5.19
C LEU A 155 -8.43 -5.11 6.41
N ILE A 156 -9.01 -3.93 6.22
CA ILE A 156 -9.30 -2.98 7.31
C ILE A 156 -10.36 -3.53 8.25
N SER A 157 -11.44 -4.09 7.72
CA SER A 157 -12.50 -4.71 8.52
C SER A 157 -11.97 -5.89 9.35
N LEU A 158 -11.02 -6.66 8.79
CA LEU A 158 -10.36 -7.76 9.50
C LEU A 158 -9.48 -7.25 10.65
N MET A 159 -8.72 -6.18 10.41
CA MET A 159 -7.88 -5.56 11.44
C MET A 159 -8.72 -4.85 12.51
N ALA A 160 -9.89 -4.32 12.14
CA ALA A 160 -10.82 -3.64 13.02
C ALA A 160 -11.84 -4.57 13.71
N GLU A 161 -11.85 -5.87 13.41
CA GLU A 161 -12.78 -6.86 13.98
C GLU A 161 -12.63 -6.96 15.51
N LYS A 162 -11.40 -6.84 16.00
CA LYS A 162 -11.09 -6.79 17.43
C LYS A 162 -10.10 -5.66 17.71
N ILE A 163 -10.64 -4.50 18.05
CA ILE A 163 -9.83 -3.38 18.54
C ILE A 163 -9.56 -3.58 20.02
N ILE A 164 -8.30 -3.52 20.41
CA ILE A 164 -7.85 -3.57 21.81
C ILE A 164 -7.37 -2.19 22.26
N ASP A 165 -7.41 -1.94 23.56
CA ASP A 165 -6.82 -0.73 24.14
C ASP A 165 -5.29 -0.84 24.20
N ASP A 166 -4.61 0.31 24.23
CA ASP A 166 -3.14 0.36 24.30
C ASP A 166 -2.58 -0.32 25.57
N SER A 167 -3.36 -0.37 26.65
CA SER A 167 -3.01 -1.10 27.88
C SER A 167 -2.98 -2.62 27.71
N GLU A 168 -3.70 -3.15 26.72
CA GLU A 168 -3.82 -4.59 26.44
C GLU A 168 -2.83 -5.06 25.37
N GLU A 169 -2.04 -4.15 24.80
CA GLU A 169 -1.14 -4.44 23.66
C GLU A 169 -0.19 -5.62 23.92
N LEU A 170 0.32 -5.72 25.16
CA LEU A 170 1.31 -6.70 25.59
C LEU A 170 0.69 -8.02 26.07
N THR A 171 -0.58 -8.01 26.48
CA THR A 171 -1.26 -9.16 27.10
C THR A 171 -2.25 -9.83 26.15
N ALA A 172 -2.76 -9.11 25.16
CA ALA A 172 -3.72 -9.62 24.21
C ALA A 172 -3.11 -10.70 23.30
N ALA A 173 -3.85 -11.79 23.09
CA ALA A 173 -3.47 -12.84 22.13
C ALA A 173 -3.91 -12.53 20.68
N LYS A 174 -4.93 -11.68 20.51
CA LYS A 174 -5.55 -11.29 19.22
C LYS A 174 -6.11 -9.88 19.29
N GLY A 175 -6.18 -9.22 18.15
CA GLY A 175 -6.68 -7.84 17.98
C GLY A 175 -5.55 -6.84 17.73
N MET A 176 -5.92 -5.60 17.42
CA MET A 176 -4.98 -4.51 17.14
C MET A 176 -5.46 -3.20 17.79
N THR A 177 -4.52 -2.36 18.23
CA THR A 177 -4.85 -0.98 18.63
C THR A 177 -5.15 -0.14 17.38
N LYS A 178 -5.81 1.01 17.53
CA LYS A 178 -6.04 1.92 16.39
C LYS A 178 -4.73 2.38 15.74
N GLY A 179 -3.68 2.59 16.55
CA GLY A 179 -2.34 2.94 16.07
C GLY A 179 -1.72 1.81 15.24
N GLU A 180 -1.86 0.57 15.69
CA GLU A 180 -1.39 -0.60 14.94
C GLU A 180 -2.13 -0.79 13.62
N ILE A 181 -3.45 -0.59 13.58
CA ILE A 181 -4.25 -0.67 12.34
C ILE A 181 -3.77 0.39 11.34
N LEU A 182 -3.56 1.62 11.79
CA LEU A 182 -3.01 2.70 10.96
C LEU A 182 -1.62 2.33 10.42
N ALA A 183 -0.77 1.77 11.28
CA ALA A 183 0.56 1.29 10.89
C ALA A 183 0.47 0.21 9.79
N GLN A 184 -0.44 -0.76 9.94
CA GLN A 184 -0.60 -1.82 8.95
C GLN A 184 -1.11 -1.28 7.61
N ALA A 185 -2.13 -0.42 7.63
CA ALA A 185 -2.65 0.20 6.41
C ALA A 185 -1.57 0.96 5.63
N LEU A 186 -0.73 1.72 6.33
CA LEU A 186 0.44 2.38 5.74
C LEU A 186 1.37 1.37 5.06
N ILE A 187 1.86 0.36 5.80
CA ILE A 187 2.86 -0.56 5.24
C ILE A 187 2.28 -1.40 4.09
N PHE A 188 0.99 -1.77 4.13
CA PHE A 188 0.35 -2.47 3.01
C PHE A 188 0.27 -1.61 1.75
N GLN A 189 -0.05 -0.32 1.90
CA GLN A 189 -0.05 0.62 0.79
C GLN A 189 1.34 0.75 0.14
N PHE A 190 2.40 0.84 0.95
CA PHE A 190 3.77 1.01 0.44
C PHE A 190 4.39 -0.28 -0.09
N ALA A 191 4.24 -1.39 0.63
CA ALA A 191 4.82 -2.66 0.24
C ALA A 191 4.25 -3.16 -1.10
N GLY A 192 2.96 -2.92 -1.35
CA GLY A 192 2.31 -3.36 -2.58
C GLY A 192 2.72 -2.55 -3.81
N GLN A 193 3.06 -1.27 -3.66
CA GLN A 193 3.51 -0.43 -4.79
C GLN A 193 4.94 -0.75 -5.24
N ASP A 194 5.90 -0.72 -4.33
CA ASP A 194 7.32 -0.85 -4.68
C ASP A 194 7.67 -2.22 -5.28
N THR A 195 7.12 -3.29 -4.68
CA THR A 195 7.40 -4.66 -5.13
C THR A 195 6.72 -4.99 -6.46
N THR A 196 5.55 -4.40 -6.74
CA THR A 196 4.85 -4.58 -8.03
C THR A 196 5.53 -3.83 -9.16
N ASN A 197 6.09 -2.65 -8.87
CA ASN A 197 6.88 -1.86 -9.81
C ASN A 197 8.15 -2.58 -10.26
N CYS A 198 8.85 -3.19 -9.31
CA CYS A 198 10.11 -3.88 -9.59
C CYS A 198 9.89 -5.11 -10.49
N LYS A 199 8.78 -5.85 -10.32
CA LYS A 199 8.49 -7.06 -11.11
C LYS A 199 8.08 -6.78 -12.56
N LYS A 200 7.40 -5.67 -12.86
CA LYS A 200 6.97 -5.33 -14.23
C LYS A 200 8.07 -4.69 -15.10
N LYS A 201 9.11 -4.11 -14.50
CA LYS A 201 10.30 -3.64 -15.25
C LYS A 201 10.96 -4.78 -16.04
N TYR A 202 10.94 -6.00 -15.48
CA TYR A 202 11.41 -7.21 -16.16
C TYR A 202 10.45 -7.65 -17.28
N VAL A 203 9.13 -7.63 -17.06
CA VAL A 203 8.13 -8.04 -18.06
C VAL A 203 8.08 -7.09 -19.27
N SER A 204 8.17 -5.76 -19.06
CA SER A 204 8.24 -4.78 -20.16
C SER A 204 9.53 -4.92 -20.99
N SER A 205 10.66 -5.20 -20.32
CA SER A 205 11.94 -5.46 -21.00
C SER A 205 11.90 -6.77 -21.80
N SER A 206 11.27 -7.82 -21.25
CA SER A 206 11.05 -9.09 -21.94
C SER A 206 10.09 -8.95 -23.12
N LEU A 207 9.01 -8.19 -22.99
CA LEU A 207 8.09 -7.90 -24.10
C LEU A 207 8.81 -7.14 -25.22
N LYS A 208 9.57 -6.08 -24.91
CA LYS A 208 10.38 -5.36 -25.91
C LYS A 208 11.41 -6.27 -26.59
N GLN A 209 12.03 -7.20 -25.86
CA GLN A 209 12.94 -8.21 -26.44
C GLN A 209 12.19 -9.22 -27.33
N ILE A 210 10.99 -9.64 -26.94
CA ILE A 210 10.15 -10.56 -27.72
C ILE A 210 9.67 -9.88 -29.01
N TYR A 211 9.22 -8.62 -28.96
CA TYR A 211 8.88 -7.84 -30.17
C TYR A 211 10.09 -7.64 -31.09
N HIS A 212 11.29 -7.40 -30.54
CA HIS A 212 12.52 -7.32 -31.33
C HIS A 212 12.92 -8.68 -31.93
N MET A 213 12.73 -9.80 -31.22
CA MET A 213 13.01 -11.15 -31.73
C MET A 213 12.01 -11.59 -32.80
N MET A 214 10.76 -11.14 -32.74
CA MET A 214 9.71 -11.46 -33.73
C MET A 214 9.77 -10.59 -35.00
N GLY A 215 10.77 -9.71 -35.14
CA GLY A 215 10.97 -8.93 -36.37
C GLY A 215 9.89 -7.90 -36.68
N LEU A 216 8.96 -7.67 -35.76
CA LEU A 216 7.93 -6.64 -35.88
C LEU A 216 8.57 -5.28 -35.61
N LYS A 217 9.07 -4.65 -36.68
CA LYS A 217 9.55 -3.27 -36.63
C LYS A 217 8.36 -2.32 -36.54
N LYS A 218 8.30 -1.62 -35.40
CA LYS A 218 7.68 -0.32 -35.08
C LYS A 218 6.33 -0.01 -35.71
#